data_AF-A0AAV3KXE7-F1
#
_entry.id   AF-A0AAV3KXE7-F1
#
_cell.length_a   1.000
_cell.length_b   1.000
_cell.length_c   1.000
_cell.angle_alpha   90.00
_cell.angle_beta   90.00
_cell.angle_gamma   90.00
#
_symmetry.space_group_name_H-M   'P 1'
#
loop_
_entity.id
_entity.type
_entity.pdbx_description
1 polymer ?
#
loop_
_entity_poly.entity_id
_entity_poly.type
_entity_poly.pdbx_seq_one_letter_code
_entity_poly.pdbx_strand_id
1 'polypeptide(L)' 'MINNVTLVGRLTKDPDLRYTASGTAVATFTLAVNRNFTNQNGN' A
#
# COMPACT_ATOMS: atom_id res chain seq x y z
N MET A 1 6.81 3.95 22.84
CA MET A 1 7.47 3.77 21.52
C MET A 1 6.47 4.17 20.44
N ILE A 2 6.90 4.85 19.38
CA ILE A 2 6.02 5.28 18.27
C ILE A 2 6.41 4.53 16.99
N ASN A 3 5.41 3.95 16.31
CA ASN A 3 5.52 3.39 14.95
C ASN A 3 4.40 4.02 14.11
N ASN A 4 4.76 4.83 13.10
CA ASN A 4 3.81 5.60 12.29
C ASN A 4 4.22 5.56 10.81
N VAL A 5 3.23 5.36 9.92
CA VAL A 5 3.43 5.29 8.46
C VAL A 5 2.37 6.14 7.76
N THR A 6 2.79 6.99 6.83
CA THR A 6 1.91 7.83 5.98
C THR A 6 2.33 7.69 4.53
N LEU A 7 1.41 7.27 3.67
CA LEU A 7 1.66 7.03 2.24
C LEU A 7 0.56 7.70 1.39
N VAL A 8 0.95 8.32 0.28
CA VAL A 8 0.04 8.84 -0.74
C VAL A 8 0.50 8.33 -2.09
N GLY A 9 -0.40 7.70 -2.85
CA GLY A 9 -0.05 7.04 -4.11
C GLY A 9 -1.28 6.61 -4.90
N ARG A 10 -1.09 5.69 -5.83
CA ARG A 10 -2.16 5.14 -6.68
C ARG A 10 -2.32 3.65 -6.44
N LEU A 11 -3.55 3.16 -6.44
CA LEU A 11 -3.82 1.71 -6.43
C LEU A 11 -3.37 1.12 -7.76
N THR A 12 -2.64 -0.01 -7.72
CA THR A 12 -2.20 -0.68 -8.96
C THR A 12 -3.29 -1.52 -9.61
N LYS A 13 -4.34 -1.83 -8.85
CA LYS A 13 -5.53 -2.60 -9.22
C LYS A 13 -6.61 -2.39 -8.16
N ASP A 14 -7.80 -2.89 -8.44
CA ASP A 14 -8.89 -2.90 -7.46
C ASP A 14 -8.51 -3.69 -6.19
N PRO A 15 -8.90 -3.23 -4.99
CA PRO A 15 -8.65 -3.95 -3.73
C PRO A 15 -9.32 -5.33 -3.71
N ASP A 16 -8.59 -6.33 -3.21
CA ASP A 16 -9.14 -7.67 -2.97
C ASP A 16 -9.77 -7.71 -1.58
N LEU A 17 -11.11 -7.86 -1.52
CA LEU A 17 -11.87 -7.96 -0.29
C LEU A 17 -12.15 -9.43 0.05
N ARG A 18 -11.74 -9.85 1.24
CA ARG A 18 -11.95 -11.19 1.77
C ARG A 18 -12.53 -11.14 3.18
N TYR A 19 -13.02 -12.28 3.64
CA TYR A 19 -13.49 -12.45 5.02
C TYR A 19 -12.63 -13.49 5.73
N THR A 20 -12.25 -13.21 6.97
CA THR A 20 -11.59 -14.21 7.83
C THR A 20 -12.58 -15.31 8.23
N ALA A 21 -12.08 -16.40 8.81
CA ALA A 21 -12.94 -17.46 9.36
C ALA A 21 -13.90 -16.95 10.45
N SER A 22 -13.55 -15.85 11.14
CA SER A 22 -14.41 -15.16 12.11
C SER A 22 -15.38 -14.15 11.50
N GLY A 23 -15.44 -14.05 10.16
CA GLY A 23 -16.34 -13.14 9.44
C GLY A 23 -15.86 -11.68 9.37
N THR A 24 -14.60 -11.39 9.71
CA THR A 24 -14.05 -10.02 9.64
C THR A 24 -13.66 -9.68 8.20
N ALA A 25 -14.15 -8.55 7.69
CA ALA A 25 -13.78 -8.04 6.37
C ALA A 25 -12.33 -7.54 6.35
N VAL A 26 -11.55 -7.95 5.36
CA VAL A 26 -10.15 -7.57 5.14
C VAL A 26 -9.94 -7.21 3.68
N ALA A 27 -9.49 -5.98 3.42
CA ALA A 27 -9.12 -5.53 2.09
C ALA A 27 -7.59 -5.51 1.95
N THR A 28 -7.08 -6.10 0.86
CA THR A 28 -5.65 -6.06 0.51
C THR A 28 -5.46 -5.34 -0.81
N PHE A 29 -4.53 -4.39 -0.86
CA PHE A 29 -4.19 -3.66 -2.07
C PHE A 29 -2.70 -3.30 -2.11
N THR A 30 -2.20 -3.02 -3.31
CA THR A 30 -0.84 -2.54 -3.53
C THR A 30 -0.89 -1.06 -3.92
N LEU A 31 -0.13 -0.23 -3.21
CA LEU A 31 -0.02 1.20 -3.45
C LEU A 31 1.29 1.52 -4.17
N ALA A 32 1.20 2.04 -5.39
CA ALA A 32 2.33 2.61 -6.09
C ALA A 32 2.61 4.02 -5.55
N VAL A 33 3.76 4.20 -4.91
CA VAL A 33 4.24 5.48 -4.36
C VAL A 33 5.52 5.87 -5.09
N ASN A 34 5.49 6.99 -5.80
CA ASN A 34 6.68 7.53 -6.45
C ASN A 34 7.66 8.06 -5.40
N ARG A 35 8.96 7.83 -5.61
CA ARG A 35 9.99 8.45 -4.78
C ARG A 35 10.20 9.89 -5.23
N ASN A 36 10.40 10.80 -4.29
CA ASN A 36 10.68 12.21 -4.59
C ASN A 36 12.13 12.45 -5.06
N PHE A 37 12.93 11.40 -5.19
CA PHE A 37 14.32 11.48 -5.63
C PHE A 37 14.63 10.28 -6.53
N THR A 38 15.56 10.48 -7.46
CA THR A 38 16.13 9.45 -8.32
C THR A 38 17.45 8.95 -7.74
N ASN A 39 17.73 7.65 -7.90
CA ASN A 39 19.01 7.05 -7.55
C ASN A 39 20.11 7.43 -8.56
N GLN A 40 21.37 7.04 -8.30
CA GLN A 40 22.52 7.36 -9.17
C GLN A 40 22.35 6.91 -10.64
N ASN A 41 21.48 5.94 -10.90
CA ASN A 41 21.20 5.42 -12.24
C ASN A 41 19.99 6.12 -12.90
N GLY A 42 19.44 7.17 -12.29
CA GLY A 42 18.32 7.94 -12.83
C GLY A 42 16.93 7.38 -12.55
N ASN A 43 16.80 6.37 -11.68
CA ASN A 43 15.53 5.69 -11.34
C ASN A 43 15.00 6.02 -9.94
#